data_AF-X1BH78-F1
#
_entry.id   AF-X1BH78-F1
#
_cell.length_a   1.000
_cell.length_b   1.000
_cell.length_c   1.000
_cell.angle_alpha   90.00
_cell.angle_beta   90.00
_cell.angle_gamma   90.00
#
_symmetry.space_group_name_H-M   'P 1'
#
loop_
_entity.id
_entity.type
_entity.pdbx_description
1 polymer ?
#
loop_
_entity_poly.entity_id
_entity_poly.type
_entity_poly.pdbx_seq_one_letter_code
_entity_poly.pdbx_strand_id
1 'polypeptide(L)'
;TYNEGTTKNFISSMIGILNQTLWNQLPNGYVTIRFYANDTLGNINFDEVIVVKASPTANPPSGGIPGYNIIFLLGTISLITALIIRREFNKK
;
A
#
# COMPACT_ATOMS: atom_id res chain seq x y z
N THR A 1 -29.80 15.20 9.19
CA THR A 1 -28.72 15.71 8.32
C THR A 1 -27.43 15.02 8.74
N TYR A 2 -27.15 13.78 8.33
CA TYR A 2 -26.69 13.33 7.01
C TYR A 2 -27.07 11.84 6.84
N ASN A 3 -28.14 11.58 6.10
CA ASN A 3 -28.41 10.30 5.42
C ASN A 3 -28.23 10.67 3.93
N GLU A 4 -27.69 9.91 2.97
CA GLU A 4 -27.90 8.53 2.55
C GLU A 4 -26.82 8.22 1.50
N GLY A 5 -26.08 7.11 1.62
CA GLY A 5 -25.11 6.75 0.56
C GLY A 5 -23.97 5.80 0.94
N THR A 6 -24.06 5.07 2.05
CA THR A 6 -23.01 4.13 2.43
C THR A 6 -23.03 2.92 1.48
N THR A 7 -22.19 2.93 0.45
CA THR A 7 -21.89 1.73 -0.33
C THR A 7 -21.37 0.66 0.62
N LYS A 8 -22.22 -0.34 0.92
CA LYS A 8 -21.84 -1.49 1.72
C LYS A 8 -20.92 -2.37 0.89
N ASN A 9 -19.66 -2.47 1.28
CA ASN A 9 -18.72 -3.40 0.67
C ASN A 9 -18.79 -4.71 1.45
N PHE A 10 -19.36 -5.75 0.83
CA PHE A 10 -19.46 -7.07 1.43
C PHE A 10 -18.22 -7.89 1.08
N ILE A 11 -17.65 -8.54 2.09
CA ILE A 11 -16.55 -9.47 1.95
C ILE A 11 -16.99 -10.80 2.56
N SER A 12 -16.88 -11.89 1.80
CA SER A 12 -17.29 -13.25 2.22
C SER A 12 -16.11 -14.13 2.62
N SER A 13 -14.89 -13.59 2.57
CA SER A 13 -13.65 -14.29 2.86
C SER A 13 -12.92 -13.60 4.01
N MET A 14 -11.90 -14.28 4.56
CA MET A 14 -11.01 -13.69 5.58
C MET A 14 -10.13 -12.55 5.05
N ILE A 15 -10.18 -12.28 3.73
CA ILE A 15 -9.45 -11.22 3.05
C ILE A 15 -10.43 -10.37 2.23
N GLY A 16 -10.23 -9.06 2.24
CA GLY A 16 -11.07 -8.10 1.54
C GLY A 16 -10.28 -6.94 0.97
N ILE A 17 -10.79 -6.34 -0.11
CA ILE A 17 -10.22 -5.12 -0.70
C ILE A 17 -11.13 -3.95 -0.33
N LEU A 18 -10.55 -2.87 0.19
CA LEU A 18 -11.29 -1.62 0.41
C LEU A 18 -11.60 -0.97 -0.94
N ASN A 19 -12.81 -0.46 -1.09
CA ASN A 19 -13.19 0.26 -2.31
C ASN A 19 -12.32 1.51 -2.49
N GLN A 20 -11.50 1.52 -3.54
CA GLN A 20 -10.54 2.60 -3.78
C GLN A 20 -11.21 3.96 -4.02
N THR A 21 -12.38 3.98 -4.66
CA THR A 21 -13.14 5.21 -4.89
C THR A 21 -13.59 5.82 -3.57
N LEU A 22 -14.11 5.01 -2.65
CA LEU A 22 -14.48 5.46 -1.30
C LEU A 22 -13.24 5.90 -0.50
N TRP A 23 -12.15 5.13 -0.56
CA TRP A 23 -10.91 5.47 0.11
C TRP A 23 -10.37 6.83 -0.36
N ASN A 24 -10.42 7.11 -1.66
CA ASN A 24 -9.96 8.37 -2.24
C ASN A 24 -10.79 9.58 -1.78
N GLN A 25 -12.07 9.39 -1.46
CA GLN A 25 -12.95 10.45 -0.97
C GLN A 25 -12.70 10.83 0.50
N LEU A 26 -12.06 9.96 1.29
CA LEU A 26 -11.76 10.25 2.70
C LEU A 26 -10.63 11.28 2.84
N PRO A 27 -10.68 12.19 3.84
CA PRO A 27 -9.56 13.08 4.12
C PRO A 27 -8.35 12.33 4.67
N ASN A 28 -7.18 12.96 4.63
CA ASN A 28 -6.01 12.48 5.37
C ASN A 28 -6.24 12.63 6.88
N GLY A 29 -5.62 11.76 7.67
CA GLY A 29 -5.76 11.69 9.12
C GLY A 29 -6.18 10.31 9.61
N TYR A 30 -6.71 10.25 10.82
CA TYR A 30 -7.24 9.01 11.40
C TYR A 30 -8.55 8.63 10.73
N VAL A 31 -8.61 7.40 10.21
CA VAL A 31 -9.78 6.79 9.58
C VAL A 31 -10.14 5.55 10.38
N THR A 32 -11.36 5.54 10.95
CA THR A 32 -11.92 4.34 11.58
C THR A 32 -12.57 3.46 10.52
N ILE A 33 -12.11 2.22 10.42
CA ILE A 33 -12.69 1.18 9.56
C ILE A 33 -13.40 0.20 10.47
N ARG A 34 -14.72 0.06 10.27
CA ARG A 34 -15.56 -0.86 11.04
C ARG A 34 -16.03 -2.01 10.16
N PHE A 35 -15.83 -3.22 10.64
CA PHE A 35 -16.26 -4.46 10.02
C PHE A 35 -17.52 -4.96 10.70
N TYR A 36 -18.53 -5.32 9.91
CA TYR A 36 -19.77 -5.88 10.40
C TYR A 36 -19.86 -7.35 10.00
N ALA A 37 -20.11 -8.23 10.97
CA ALA A 37 -20.47 -9.62 10.73
C ALA A 37 -21.98 -9.79 10.92
N ASN A 38 -22.62 -10.53 10.02
CA ASN A 38 -24.01 -10.92 10.13
C ASN A 38 -24.11 -12.44 10.02
N ASP A 39 -24.78 -13.10 10.96
CA ASP A 39 -25.07 -14.52 10.87
C ASP A 39 -26.38 -14.81 10.10
N THR A 40 -26.68 -16.09 9.90
CA THR A 40 -27.88 -16.51 9.17
C THR A 40 -29.19 -16.23 9.92
N LEU A 41 -29.11 -15.95 11.22
CA LEU A 41 -30.25 -15.59 12.08
C LEU A 41 -30.47 -14.07 12.11
N GLY A 42 -29.60 -13.29 11.48
CA GLY A 42 -29.69 -11.83 11.42
C GLY A 42 -29.00 -11.12 12.59
N ASN A 43 -28.21 -11.83 13.41
CA ASN A 43 -27.45 -11.19 14.47
C ASN A 43 -26.27 -10.43 13.87
N ILE A 44 -26.18 -9.13 14.17
CA ILE A 44 -25.12 -8.25 13.67
C ILE A 44 -24.19 -7.91 14.82
N ASN A 45 -22.88 -8.12 14.62
CA ASN A 45 -21.84 -7.63 15.51
C ASN A 45 -20.75 -6.91 14.71
N PHE A 46 -19.89 -6.13 15.37
CA PHE A 46 -18.83 -5.39 14.70
C PHE A 46 -17.52 -5.39 15.47
N ASP A 47 -16.44 -5.17 14.73
CA ASP A 47 -15.13 -4.82 15.26
C ASP A 47 -14.55 -3.65 14.44
N GLU A 48 -13.60 -2.90 15.00
CA GLU A 48 -13.05 -1.73 14.33
C GLU A 48 -11.55 -1.55 14.51
N VAL A 49 -10.93 -0.96 13.49
CA VAL A 49 -9.52 -0.59 13.48
C VAL A 49 -9.38 0.87 13.08
N ILE A 50 -8.40 1.55 13.66
CA ILE A 50 -8.06 2.93 13.31
C ILE A 50 -6.78 2.89 12.47
N VAL A 51 -6.84 3.45 11.27
CA VAL A 51 -5.69 3.58 10.36
C VAL A 51 -5.37 5.06 10.14
N VAL A 52 -4.11 5.38 9.84
CA VAL A 52 -3.71 6.74 9.47
C VAL A 52 -3.58 6.82 7.95
N LYS A 53 -4.45 7.60 7.32
CA LYS A 53 -4.34 7.95 5.90
C LYS A 53 -3.45 9.17 5.74
N ALA A 54 -2.39 9.02 4.96
CA ALA A 54 -1.55 10.15 4.55
C ALA A 54 -1.40 10.13 3.03
N SER A 55 -1.52 11.31 2.40
CA SER A 55 -0.98 11.46 1.05
C SER A 55 0.54 11.33 1.11
N PRO A 56 1.20 10.76 0.09
CA PRO A 56 2.61 11.05 -0.10
C PRO A 56 2.72 12.58 -0.13
N THR A 57 3.58 13.14 0.73
CA THR A 57 3.80 14.58 0.87
C THR A 57 3.85 15.20 -0.53
N ALA A 58 3.16 16.33 -0.77
CA ALA A 58 3.06 16.95 -2.10
C ALA A 58 4.43 17.24 -2.77
N ASN A 59 5.51 17.19 -1.97
CA ASN A 59 6.89 17.10 -2.43
C ASN A 59 7.50 15.76 -1.97
N PRO A 60 7.28 14.63 -2.66
CA PRO A 60 8.28 13.58 -2.64
C PRO A 60 9.54 14.18 -3.30
N PRO A 61 10.77 13.91 -2.81
CA PRO A 61 11.96 14.22 -3.59
C PRO A 61 11.76 13.62 -4.98
N SER A 62 11.73 14.48 -6.00
CA SER A 62 11.40 14.13 -7.37
C SER A 62 12.17 12.88 -7.80
N GLY A 63 11.46 11.77 -8.00
CA GLY A 63 11.95 10.62 -8.77
C GLY A 63 12.65 9.48 -8.02
N GLY A 64 12.59 9.40 -6.69
CA GLY A 64 13.19 8.27 -5.95
C GLY A 64 12.20 7.60 -5.01
N ILE A 65 12.11 6.26 -5.04
CA ILE A 65 11.58 5.51 -3.91
C ILE A 65 12.41 5.94 -2.68
N PRO A 66 11.79 6.50 -1.63
CA PRO A 66 12.52 6.95 -0.45
C PRO A 66 13.39 5.81 0.10
N GLY A 67 14.70 6.05 0.22
CA GLY A 67 15.67 5.05 0.67
C GLY A 67 16.53 4.43 -0.44
N TYR A 68 16.27 4.69 -1.73
CA TYR A 68 17.09 4.20 -2.84
C TYR A 68 17.66 5.34 -3.68
N ASN A 69 18.97 5.30 -3.95
CA ASN A 69 19.63 6.23 -4.85
C ASN A 69 20.07 5.49 -6.13
N ILE A 70 19.52 5.95 -7.25
CA ILE A 70 19.64 5.32 -8.58
C ILE A 70 21.09 5.26 -9.06
N ILE A 71 21.91 6.25 -8.70
CA ILE A 71 23.34 6.25 -9.05
C ILE A 71 24.05 5.10 -8.34
N PHE A 72 23.73 4.83 -7.07
CA PHE A 72 24.28 3.66 -6.38
C PHE A 72 23.79 2.34 -6.97
N LEU A 73 22.52 2.25 -7.37
CA LEU A 73 21.98 1.03 -7.99
C LEU A 73 22.64 0.72 -9.35
N LEU A 74 22.78 1.74 -10.21
CA LEU A 74 23.48 1.59 -11.49
C LEU A 74 24.97 1.29 -11.27
N GLY A 75 25.58 1.87 -10.24
CA GLY A 75 26.97 1.62 -9.85
C GLY A 75 27.22 0.18 -9.39
N THR A 76 26.36 -0.39 -8.54
CA THR A 76 26.51 -1.78 -8.08
C THR A 76 26.33 -2.79 -9.22
N ILE A 77 25.37 -2.56 -10.11
CA ILE A 77 25.17 -3.39 -11.31
C ILE A 77 26.41 -3.36 -12.22
N SER A 78 26.96 -2.17 -12.46
CA SER A 78 28.18 -2.00 -13.26
C SER A 78 29.40 -2.70 -12.63
N LEU A 79 29.59 -2.57 -11.31
CA LEU A 79 30.69 -3.20 -10.58
C LEU A 79 30.62 -4.74 -10.64
N ILE A 80 29.44 -5.31 -10.41
CA ILE A 80 29.23 -6.77 -10.49
C ILE A 80 29.56 -7.26 -11.89
N THR A 81 29.10 -6.54 -12.93
CA THR A 81 29.37 -6.88 -14.32
C THR A 81 30.87 -6.86 -14.63
N ALA A 82 31.58 -5.83 -14.18
CA ALA A 82 33.03 -5.73 -14.36
C ALA A 82 33.81 -6.84 -13.62
N LEU A 83 33.38 -7.20 -12.40
CA LEU A 83 33.98 -8.30 -11.65
C LEU A 83 33.78 -9.65 -12.35
N ILE A 84 32.59 -9.89 -12.92
CA ILE A 84 32.33 -11.10 -13.71
C ILE A 84 33.24 -11.13 -14.94
N ILE A 85 33.33 -10.04 -15.69
CA ILE A 85 34.21 -9.94 -16.87
C ILE A 85 35.66 -10.20 -16.48
N ARG A 86 36.16 -9.52 -15.44
CA ARG A 86 37.55 -9.69 -14.96
C ARG A 86 37.82 -11.12 -14.51
N ARG A 87 36.85 -11.76 -13.85
CA ARG A 87 36.95 -13.17 -13.43
C ARG A 87 37.06 -14.09 -14.65
N GLU A 88 36.28 -13.85 -15.70
CA GLU A 88 36.31 -14.66 -16.92
C GLU A 88 37.58 -14.41 -17.76
N PHE A 89 38.13 -13.20 -17.77
CA PHE A 89 39.43 -12.93 -18.39
C PHE A 89 40.60 -13.61 -17.67
N ASN A 90 40.62 -13.61 -16.34
CA ASN A 90 41.71 -14.22 -15.56
C ASN A 90 41.67 -15.76 -15.53
N LYS A 91 40.59 -16.37 -16.03
CA LYS A 91 40.49 -17.84 -16.18
C LYS A 91 41.02 -18.33 -17.53
N LYS A 92 41.27 -17.43 -18.49
CA LYS A 92 41.93 -17.73 -19.77
C LYS A 92 43.42 -17.50 -19.64
#